data_AF-A0A8H3B9R4-F1
#
_entry.id   AF-A0A8H3B9R4-F1
#
_cell.length_a   1.000
_cell.length_b   1.000
_cell.length_c   1.000
_cell.angle_alpha   90.00
_cell.angle_beta   90.00
_cell.angle_gamma   90.00
#
_symmetry.space_group_name_H-M   'P 1'
#
loop_
_entity.id
_entity.type
_entity.pdbx_description
1 polymer ?
#
loop_
_entity_poly.entity_id
_entity_poly.type
_entity_poly.pdbx_seq_one_letter_code
_entity_poly.pdbx_strand_id
1 'polypeptide(L)'
;MAHPDFFKSIDITENSLKYTLVSGELGASNPLAHVLTEVRELYPGRHVSCIMSIGAGHVGTIRIPDSTYHWASLTQGTKIKSMASDSERVAEEMAKRFQGTGVYFRFNVDQGIQDIEADDWEKLSSVNAHTRAYLIKNEVRGNLDDATKAVYEKRAALAVEYIDGRIQCPSMPILFKSCPVPTALFTGWTTEIQAIGNRLVDGIEKQNDKNEGQKICILYGLGGAGKSQLALKVIEHNRDRWVHVIYIDAASSVLIEGTLRDFARAKCLGSTYTHTLQFLQATRDPWLLVFD
;
A
#
# COMPACT_ATOMS: atom_id res chain seq x y z
N MET A 1 2.90 33.18 -7.25
CA MET A 1 3.69 32.54 -6.16
C MET A 1 4.92 33.41 -5.91
N ALA A 2 5.33 33.62 -4.66
CA ALA A 2 6.47 34.47 -4.32
C ALA A 2 7.77 33.67 -4.30
N HIS A 3 8.14 33.06 -5.45
CA HIS A 3 9.36 32.26 -5.56
C HIS A 3 10.58 33.19 -5.46
N PRO A 4 11.53 32.98 -4.52
CA PRO A 4 12.59 33.97 -4.24
C PRO A 4 13.49 34.34 -5.42
N ASP A 5 13.61 33.45 -6.42
CA ASP A 5 14.44 33.70 -7.60
C ASP A 5 13.71 34.50 -8.70
N PHE A 6 12.38 34.57 -8.65
CA PHE A 6 11.56 35.23 -9.68
C PHE A 6 10.75 36.42 -9.14
N PHE A 7 10.38 36.39 -7.86
CA PHE A 7 9.43 37.32 -7.26
C PHE A 7 9.86 37.72 -5.85
N LYS A 8 9.56 38.97 -5.49
CA LYS A 8 9.75 39.47 -4.12
C LYS A 8 8.75 38.81 -3.17
N SER A 9 9.13 38.73 -1.89
CA SER A 9 8.22 38.31 -0.82
C SER A 9 6.99 39.20 -0.76
N ILE A 10 5.86 38.63 -0.34
CA ILE A 10 4.59 39.34 -0.22
C ILE A 10 4.38 39.70 1.25
N ASP A 11 4.18 40.98 1.52
CA ASP A 11 3.85 41.45 2.85
C ASP A 11 2.32 41.56 3.00
N ILE A 12 1.76 40.79 3.92
CA ILE A 12 0.34 40.86 4.29
C ILE A 12 0.24 41.47 5.68
N THR A 13 -0.59 42.51 5.84
CA THR A 13 -0.83 43.13 7.14
C THR A 13 -2.23 42.77 7.62
N GLU A 14 -2.31 42.11 8.77
CA GLU A 14 -3.58 41.73 9.39
C GLU A 14 -3.51 42.04 10.90
N ASN A 15 -4.54 42.70 11.43
CA ASN A 15 -4.63 43.08 12.86
C ASN A 15 -3.38 43.81 13.40
N SER A 16 -2.78 44.70 12.60
CA SER A 16 -1.54 45.45 12.92
C SER A 16 -0.26 44.58 13.00
N LEU A 17 -0.34 43.31 12.63
CA LEU A 17 0.82 42.42 12.47
C LEU A 17 1.17 42.32 10.98
N LYS A 18 2.46 42.43 10.68
CA LYS A 18 3.00 42.32 9.32
C LYS A 18 3.62 40.94 9.13
N TYR A 19 3.07 40.17 8.20
CA TYR A 19 3.55 38.85 7.80
C TYR A 19 4.27 38.95 6.47
N THR A 20 5.51 38.50 6.40
CA THR A 20 6.26 38.39 5.14
C THR A 20 6.21 36.93 4.67
N LEU A 21 5.60 36.69 3.52
CA LEU A 21 5.37 35.38 2.95
C LEU A 21 6.27 35.13 1.73
N VAL A 22 6.80 33.92 1.65
CA VAL A 22 7.64 33.40 0.56
C VAL A 22 7.04 32.10 0.02
N SER A 23 7.42 31.67 -1.19
CA SER A 23 6.90 30.43 -1.78
C SER A 23 7.21 29.19 -0.90
N GLY A 24 6.24 28.30 -0.77
CA GLY A 24 6.38 27.02 -0.04
C GLY A 24 7.24 25.98 -0.76
N GLU A 25 7.68 26.25 -1.99
CA GLU A 25 8.59 25.38 -2.75
C GLU A 25 9.91 25.12 -2.00
N LEU A 26 10.34 26.06 -1.16
CA LEU A 26 11.43 25.85 -0.21
C LEU A 26 10.92 25.08 1.01
N GLY A 27 11.21 23.78 1.06
CA GLY A 27 10.94 22.91 2.21
C GLY A 27 9.61 22.15 2.16
N ALA A 28 8.64 22.58 1.34
CA ALA A 28 7.33 21.93 1.19
C ALA A 28 6.90 21.78 -0.28
N SER A 29 7.85 21.55 -1.21
CA SER A 29 7.58 21.32 -2.63
C SER A 29 6.60 20.15 -2.89
N ASN A 30 6.55 19.17 -1.98
CA ASN A 30 5.49 18.16 -1.91
C ASN A 30 4.72 18.33 -0.58
N PRO A 31 3.48 18.86 -0.59
CA PRO A 31 2.78 19.24 0.63
C PRO A 31 2.10 18.06 1.34
N LEU A 32 2.24 16.81 0.85
CA LEU A 32 1.48 15.66 1.36
C LEU A 32 1.56 15.48 2.86
N ALA A 33 2.74 15.63 3.48
CA ALA A 33 2.86 15.48 4.92
C ALA A 33 1.97 16.47 5.71
N HIS A 34 1.88 17.72 5.24
CA HIS A 34 1.02 18.75 5.82
C HIS A 34 -0.45 18.47 5.55
N VAL A 35 -0.80 18.16 4.29
CA VAL A 35 -2.17 17.83 3.87
C VAL A 35 -2.73 16.67 4.69
N LEU A 36 -1.95 15.61 4.87
CA LEU A 36 -2.40 14.43 5.63
C LEU A 36 -2.56 14.72 7.13
N THR A 37 -1.72 15.59 7.68
CA THR A 37 -1.88 16.08 9.06
C THR A 37 -3.17 16.88 9.21
N GLU A 38 -3.43 17.83 8.31
CA GLU A 38 -4.64 18.65 8.32
C GLU A 38 -5.92 17.83 8.11
N VAL A 39 -5.89 16.87 7.18
CA VAL A 39 -7.04 15.97 6.93
C VAL A 39 -7.41 15.20 8.20
N ARG A 40 -6.43 14.79 8.99
CA ARG A 40 -6.67 14.11 10.27
C ARG A 40 -7.36 15.00 11.28
N GLU A 41 -6.93 16.25 11.39
CA GLU A 41 -7.48 17.21 12.35
C GLU A 41 -8.90 17.66 11.95
N LEU A 42 -9.14 17.85 10.65
CA LEU A 42 -10.40 18.38 10.13
C LEU A 42 -11.48 17.33 9.93
N TYR A 43 -11.11 16.05 9.70
CA TYR A 43 -12.05 15.00 9.30
C TYR A 43 -11.93 13.70 10.12
N PRO A 44 -12.04 13.75 11.46
CA PRO A 44 -11.98 12.54 12.30
C PRO A 44 -13.14 11.58 11.97
N GLY A 45 -12.89 10.27 12.09
CA GLY A 45 -13.86 9.20 11.81
C GLY A 45 -14.19 8.99 10.33
N ARG A 46 -13.53 9.71 9.42
CA ARG A 46 -13.69 9.55 7.97
C ARG A 46 -12.68 8.55 7.42
N HIS A 47 -12.91 8.13 6.18
CA HIS A 47 -12.02 7.25 5.44
C HIS A 47 -11.59 7.93 4.14
N VAL A 48 -10.36 7.65 3.73
CA VAL A 48 -9.78 8.08 2.46
C VAL A 48 -9.78 6.90 1.50
N SER A 49 -10.33 7.12 0.30
CA SER A 49 -10.34 6.14 -0.78
C SER A 49 -9.20 6.33 -1.77
N CYS A 50 -8.70 7.56 -1.91
CA CYS A 50 -7.66 7.90 -2.88
C CYS A 50 -6.84 9.11 -2.40
N ILE A 51 -5.52 9.00 -2.51
CA ILE A 51 -4.52 10.04 -2.32
C ILE A 51 -3.81 10.19 -3.66
N MET A 52 -4.04 11.31 -4.32
CA MET A 52 -3.43 11.61 -5.61
C MET A 52 -2.34 12.67 -5.43
N SER A 53 -1.13 12.34 -5.85
CA SER A 53 0.03 13.23 -5.81
C SER A 53 0.51 13.48 -7.23
N ILE A 54 0.58 14.74 -7.63
CA ILE A 54 1.01 15.14 -8.98
C ILE A 54 2.32 15.93 -8.85
N GLY A 55 3.35 15.48 -9.55
CA GLY A 55 4.66 16.14 -9.61
C GLY A 55 4.78 17.04 -10.83
N ALA A 56 5.67 18.03 -10.73
CA ALA A 56 6.01 18.95 -11.82
C ALA A 56 7.21 18.48 -12.65
N GLY A 57 7.60 17.20 -12.52
CA GLY A 57 8.73 16.61 -13.21
C GLY A 57 9.89 16.19 -12.32
N HIS A 58 10.62 15.17 -12.77
CA HIS A 58 11.86 14.77 -12.13
C HIS A 58 13.03 15.57 -12.70
N VAL A 59 13.68 16.40 -11.87
CA VAL A 59 14.77 17.31 -12.27
C VAL A 59 16.14 16.60 -12.39
N GLY A 60 16.18 15.27 -12.18
CA GLY A 60 17.40 14.46 -12.18
C GLY A 60 18.02 14.30 -10.78
N THR A 61 19.04 13.45 -10.68
CA THR A 61 19.73 13.17 -9.39
C THR A 61 20.60 14.36 -8.97
N ILE A 62 20.42 14.82 -7.72
CA ILE A 62 21.29 15.85 -7.12
C ILE A 62 22.70 15.26 -6.97
N ARG A 63 23.63 15.68 -7.83
CA ARG A 63 25.04 15.28 -7.76
C ARG A 63 25.81 16.25 -6.87
N ILE A 64 26.45 15.72 -5.83
CA ILE A 64 27.47 16.45 -5.05
C ILE A 64 28.82 16.12 -5.70
N PRO A 65 29.51 17.08 -6.35
CA PRO A 65 30.84 16.84 -6.88
C PRO A 65 31.85 16.74 -5.72
N ASP A 66 32.78 15.80 -5.83
CA ASP A 66 33.94 15.72 -4.95
C ASP A 66 34.74 17.03 -5.06
N SER A 67 34.93 17.70 -3.93
CA SER A 67 35.42 19.07 -3.92
C SER A 67 36.87 19.15 -4.39
N THR A 68 37.16 20.12 -5.26
CA THR A 68 38.46 20.79 -5.20
C THR A 68 38.33 22.26 -5.59
N TYR A 69 38.66 23.11 -4.62
CA TYR A 69 39.03 24.54 -4.69
C TYR A 69 37.97 25.65 -4.95
N HIS A 70 37.75 26.46 -3.91
CA HIS A 70 37.69 27.94 -3.84
C HIS A 70 36.72 28.81 -4.70
N TRP A 71 35.50 28.35 -5.00
CA TRP A 71 34.42 29.26 -5.50
C TRP A 71 33.07 29.08 -4.77
N ALA A 72 33.14 28.58 -3.54
CA ALA A 72 32.09 27.83 -2.84
C ALA A 72 30.84 28.61 -2.34
N SER A 73 30.70 29.92 -2.55
CA SER A 73 29.59 30.68 -1.94
C SER A 73 28.28 30.67 -2.76
N LEU A 74 28.35 30.74 -4.09
CA LEU A 74 27.14 30.83 -4.94
C LEU A 74 26.53 29.45 -5.24
N THR A 75 27.36 28.40 -5.36
CA THR A 75 26.88 27.04 -5.67
C THR A 75 26.51 26.19 -4.48
N GLN A 76 26.84 26.60 -3.26
CA GLN A 76 26.19 26.04 -2.08
C GLN A 76 24.74 26.50 -2.00
N GLY A 77 24.44 27.77 -2.30
CA GLY A 77 23.07 28.30 -2.26
C GLY A 77 22.12 27.59 -3.23
N THR A 78 22.55 27.34 -4.47
CA THR A 78 21.73 26.64 -5.47
C THR A 78 21.55 25.15 -5.17
N LYS A 79 22.53 24.49 -4.55
CA LYS A 79 22.44 23.06 -4.16
C LYS A 79 21.62 22.83 -2.89
N ILE A 80 21.71 23.73 -1.91
CA ILE A 80 20.85 23.68 -0.71
C ILE A 80 19.39 23.89 -1.12
N LYS A 81 19.13 24.78 -2.09
CA LYS A 81 17.80 25.00 -2.66
C LYS A 81 17.26 23.75 -3.35
N SER A 82 18.04 23.09 -4.20
CA SER A 82 17.57 21.88 -4.91
C SER A 82 17.27 20.72 -3.95
N MET A 83 17.98 20.62 -2.83
CA MET A 83 17.66 19.68 -1.74
C MET A 83 16.41 20.10 -0.95
N ALA A 84 16.21 21.39 -0.73
CA ALA A 84 15.04 21.93 -0.02
C ALA A 84 13.75 21.82 -0.86
N SER A 85 13.86 21.80 -2.19
CA SER A 85 12.75 21.62 -3.12
C SER A 85 12.57 20.17 -3.57
N ASP A 86 13.26 19.20 -2.96
CA ASP A 86 13.18 17.78 -3.34
C ASP A 86 11.81 17.19 -2.96
N SER A 87 10.90 17.22 -3.94
CA SER A 87 9.55 16.66 -3.85
C SER A 87 9.52 15.13 -3.93
N GLU A 88 10.58 14.50 -4.45
CA GLU A 88 10.66 13.07 -4.68
C GLU A 88 10.96 12.32 -3.39
N ARG A 89 11.80 12.89 -2.52
CA ARG A 89 12.04 12.33 -1.17
C ARG A 89 10.72 12.10 -0.41
N VAL A 90 9.83 13.09 -0.42
CA VAL A 90 8.51 12.96 0.22
C VAL A 90 7.63 11.96 -0.54
N ALA A 91 7.68 11.96 -1.87
CA ALA A 91 6.90 11.02 -2.67
C ALA A 91 7.29 9.55 -2.42
N GLU A 92 8.59 9.26 -2.26
CA GLU A 92 9.10 7.93 -1.89
C GLU A 92 8.71 7.52 -0.47
N GLU A 93 8.79 8.46 0.49
CA GLU A 93 8.34 8.20 1.85
C GLU A 93 6.85 7.84 1.88
N MET A 94 6.02 8.58 1.15
CA MET A 94 4.59 8.31 1.03
C MET A 94 4.32 7.00 0.28
N ALA A 95 5.10 6.68 -0.76
CA ALA A 95 5.00 5.42 -1.46
C ALA A 95 5.26 4.22 -0.55
N LYS A 96 6.31 4.29 0.29
CA LYS A 96 6.62 3.28 1.31
C LYS A 96 5.52 3.20 2.37
N ARG A 97 5.05 4.34 2.85
CA ARG A 97 4.02 4.44 3.90
C ARG A 97 2.69 3.82 3.46
N PHE A 98 2.28 4.04 2.23
CA PHE A 98 1.01 3.56 1.69
C PHE A 98 1.16 2.30 0.82
N GLN A 99 2.33 1.66 0.86
CA GLN A 99 2.57 0.44 0.12
C GLN A 99 1.53 -0.63 0.48
N GLY A 100 0.91 -1.23 -0.54
CA GLY A 100 -0.09 -2.29 -0.35
C GLY A 100 -1.50 -1.82 0.06
N THR A 101 -1.69 -0.53 0.37
CA THR A 101 -3.01 0.02 0.73
C THR A 101 -3.93 0.22 -0.48
N GLY A 102 -3.34 0.41 -1.67
CA GLY A 102 -4.08 0.72 -2.89
C GLY A 102 -4.72 2.11 -2.91
N VAL A 103 -4.39 3.00 -1.96
CA VAL A 103 -4.95 4.36 -1.91
C VAL A 103 -4.03 5.43 -2.48
N TYR A 104 -2.73 5.19 -2.59
CA TYR A 104 -1.75 6.22 -2.99
C TYR A 104 -1.34 6.08 -4.45
N PHE A 105 -1.48 7.18 -5.20
CA PHE A 105 -1.12 7.27 -6.61
C PHE A 105 -0.25 8.50 -6.84
N ARG A 106 0.98 8.30 -7.34
CA ARG A 106 1.90 9.37 -7.73
C ARG A 106 2.03 9.41 -9.24
N PHE A 107 1.77 10.58 -9.81
CA PHE A 107 2.01 10.87 -11.22
C PHE A 107 3.12 11.92 -11.32
N ASN A 108 4.23 11.56 -11.94
CA ASN A 108 5.35 12.47 -12.16
C ASN A 108 6.09 12.09 -13.44
N VAL A 109 6.41 13.06 -14.28
CA VAL A 109 7.08 12.79 -15.57
C VAL A 109 8.57 12.54 -15.30
N ASP A 110 9.01 11.31 -15.60
CA ASP A 110 10.36 10.83 -15.23
C ASP A 110 11.50 11.42 -16.07
N GLN A 111 11.22 11.74 -17.34
CA GLN A 111 12.25 12.06 -18.34
C GLN A 111 11.74 13.06 -19.39
N GLY A 112 12.67 13.89 -19.88
CA GLY A 112 12.47 14.84 -20.97
C GLY A 112 12.15 16.27 -20.55
N ILE A 113 12.05 16.54 -19.25
CA ILE A 113 11.76 17.87 -18.71
C ILE A 113 12.80 18.35 -17.70
N GLN A 114 13.96 17.69 -17.66
CA GLN A 114 15.07 18.04 -16.75
C GLN A 114 15.70 19.40 -17.09
N ASP A 115 15.73 19.76 -18.38
CA ASP A 115 16.35 21.00 -18.88
C ASP A 115 15.32 22.11 -19.13
N ILE A 116 14.13 22.01 -18.51
CA ILE A 116 13.05 23.00 -18.60
C ILE A 116 12.97 23.72 -17.25
N GLU A 117 13.31 25.00 -17.25
CA GLU A 117 13.22 25.85 -16.06
C GLU A 117 11.78 26.37 -15.86
N ALA A 118 11.46 26.81 -14.65
CA ALA A 118 10.10 27.21 -14.28
C ALA A 118 9.58 28.44 -15.06
N ASP A 119 10.48 29.25 -15.61
CA ASP A 119 10.21 30.43 -16.42
C ASP A 119 10.28 30.17 -17.95
N ASP A 120 10.61 28.94 -18.38
CA ASP A 120 10.67 28.53 -19.79
C ASP A 120 9.27 28.30 -20.42
N TRP A 121 8.41 29.32 -20.40
CA TRP A 121 7.05 29.25 -20.94
C TRP A 121 6.99 28.86 -22.42
N GLU A 122 8.05 29.15 -23.20
CA GLU A 122 8.16 28.80 -24.61
C GLU A 122 8.27 27.28 -24.83
N LYS A 123 8.73 26.53 -23.83
CA LYS A 123 8.91 25.07 -23.89
C LYS A 123 7.66 24.28 -23.48
N LEU A 124 6.51 24.95 -23.27
CA LEU A 124 5.24 24.29 -22.93
C LEU A 124 4.81 23.19 -23.92
N SER A 125 5.12 23.37 -25.20
CA SER A 125 4.86 22.36 -26.24
C SER A 125 5.67 21.07 -26.00
N SER A 126 6.92 21.21 -25.56
CA SER A 126 7.78 20.10 -25.16
C SER A 126 7.27 19.42 -23.89
N VAL A 127 6.89 20.20 -22.86
CA VAL A 127 6.27 19.66 -21.63
C VAL A 127 5.04 18.81 -21.95
N ASN A 128 4.16 19.31 -22.82
CA ASN A 128 2.97 18.57 -23.26
C ASN A 128 3.33 17.27 -24.00
N ALA A 129 4.33 17.30 -24.89
CA ALA A 129 4.79 16.11 -25.60
C ALA A 129 5.33 15.03 -24.64
N HIS A 130 6.18 15.42 -23.68
CA HIS A 130 6.72 14.50 -22.67
C HIS A 130 5.65 13.97 -21.72
N THR A 131 4.69 14.82 -21.32
CA THR A 131 3.54 14.41 -20.49
C THR A 131 2.67 13.39 -21.22
N ARG A 132 2.38 13.60 -22.52
CA ARG A 132 1.63 12.63 -23.32
C ARG A 132 2.37 11.29 -23.44
N ALA A 133 3.67 11.34 -23.71
CA ALA A 133 4.49 10.13 -23.77
C ALA A 133 4.50 9.38 -22.43
N TYR A 134 4.56 10.11 -21.30
CA TYR A 134 4.45 9.55 -19.96
C TYR A 134 3.12 8.83 -19.72
N LEU A 135 1.99 9.46 -20.06
CA LEU A 135 0.65 8.90 -19.84
C LEU A 135 0.35 7.66 -20.69
N ILE A 136 1.01 7.49 -21.84
CA ILE A 136 0.81 6.34 -22.73
C ILE A 136 1.59 5.09 -22.25
N LYS A 137 2.57 5.25 -21.35
CA LYS A 137 3.30 4.10 -20.78
C LYS A 137 2.30 3.13 -20.12
N ASN A 138 2.43 1.84 -20.41
CA ASN A 138 1.49 0.82 -19.92
C ASN A 138 1.33 0.82 -18.39
N GLU A 139 2.44 0.94 -17.65
CA GLU A 139 2.41 0.99 -16.18
C GLU A 139 1.68 2.24 -15.66
N VAL A 140 1.94 3.40 -16.25
CA VAL A 140 1.31 4.67 -15.87
C VAL A 140 -0.19 4.64 -16.18
N ARG A 141 -0.55 4.11 -17.35
CA ARG A 141 -1.95 3.96 -17.75
C ARG A 141 -2.71 3.02 -16.81
N GLY A 142 -2.11 1.90 -16.43
CA GLY A 142 -2.69 0.99 -15.44
C GLY A 142 -2.90 1.67 -14.08
N ASN A 143 -1.90 2.42 -13.60
CA ASN A 143 -2.03 3.19 -12.36
C ASN A 143 -3.11 4.28 -12.45
N LEU A 144 -3.27 4.92 -13.62
CA LEU A 144 -4.31 5.92 -13.85
C LEU A 144 -5.71 5.29 -13.82
N ASP A 145 -5.88 4.11 -14.41
CA ASP A 145 -7.14 3.36 -14.38
C ASP A 145 -7.49 2.94 -12.93
N ASP A 146 -6.50 2.45 -12.18
CA ASP A 146 -6.68 2.11 -10.76
C ASP A 146 -7.03 3.33 -9.90
N ALA A 147 -6.36 4.48 -10.13
CA ALA A 147 -6.66 5.73 -9.45
C ALA A 147 -8.09 6.20 -9.76
N THR A 148 -8.49 6.13 -11.03
CA THR A 148 -9.85 6.50 -11.48
C THR A 148 -10.90 5.63 -10.81
N LYS A 149 -10.64 4.33 -10.71
CA LYS A 149 -11.51 3.38 -10.02
C LYS A 149 -11.61 3.70 -8.53
N ALA A 150 -10.50 4.00 -7.86
CA ALA A 150 -10.50 4.38 -6.44
C ALA A 150 -11.31 5.65 -6.16
N VAL A 151 -11.27 6.63 -7.07
CA VAL A 151 -12.07 7.86 -6.99
C VAL A 151 -13.56 7.58 -7.23
N TYR A 152 -13.89 6.74 -8.21
CA TYR A 152 -15.28 6.46 -8.59
C TYR A 152 -16.00 5.55 -7.59
N GLU A 153 -15.36 4.45 -7.19
CA GLU A 153 -15.95 3.46 -6.30
C GLU A 153 -16.05 3.95 -4.85
N LYS A 154 -15.22 4.94 -4.46
CA LYS A 154 -15.18 5.54 -3.10
C LYS A 154 -15.20 4.52 -1.97
N ARG A 155 -14.60 3.35 -2.18
CA ARG A 155 -14.50 2.32 -1.14
C ARG A 155 -13.66 2.87 0.00
N ALA A 156 -14.19 2.78 1.22
CA ALA A 156 -13.50 3.20 2.43
C ALA A 156 -12.28 2.29 2.64
N ALA A 157 -11.12 2.74 2.17
CA ALA A 157 -9.91 1.92 2.11
C ALA A 157 -8.95 2.19 3.27
N LEU A 158 -8.89 3.43 3.78
CA LEU A 158 -8.01 3.80 4.89
C LEU A 158 -8.68 4.80 5.84
N ALA A 159 -8.72 4.49 7.14
CA ALA A 159 -9.24 5.41 8.14
C ALA A 159 -8.28 6.58 8.36
N VAL A 160 -8.84 7.79 8.50
CA VAL A 160 -8.08 9.05 8.59
C VAL A 160 -7.14 9.08 9.80
N GLU A 161 -7.44 8.34 10.86
CA GLU A 161 -6.62 8.26 12.07
C GLU A 161 -5.21 7.71 11.81
N TYR A 162 -5.02 6.92 10.74
CA TYR A 162 -3.75 6.28 10.40
C TYR A 162 -3.01 6.97 9.24
N ILE A 163 -3.59 8.03 8.66
CA ILE A 163 -3.11 8.57 7.38
C ILE A 163 -1.82 9.40 7.51
N ASP A 164 -1.58 10.02 8.66
CA ASP A 164 -0.44 10.91 8.89
C ASP A 164 0.83 10.15 9.38
N GLY A 165 0.75 8.83 9.56
CA GLY A 165 1.86 7.98 9.97
C GLY A 165 2.33 8.16 11.42
N ARG A 166 1.66 8.99 12.23
CA ARG A 166 2.00 9.15 13.67
C ARG A 166 1.59 7.95 14.51
N ILE A 167 0.53 7.27 14.07
CA ILE A 167 0.17 5.94 14.55
C ILE A 167 0.76 4.99 13.52
N GLN A 168 1.79 4.22 13.89
CA GLN A 168 2.19 3.07 13.07
C GLN A 168 0.93 2.24 12.89
N CYS A 169 0.47 2.10 11.65
CA CYS A 169 -0.50 1.09 11.31
C CYS A 169 0.06 -0.20 11.93
N PRO A 170 -0.60 -0.83 12.91
CA PRO A 170 -0.03 -1.99 13.59
C PRO A 170 -0.03 -3.10 12.55
N SER A 171 1.03 -3.17 11.73
CA SER A 171 1.24 -4.10 10.62
C SER A 171 -0.10 -4.64 10.16
N MET A 172 -0.96 -3.79 9.57
CA MET A 172 -2.40 -4.09 9.45
C MET A 172 -2.52 -5.57 9.11
N PRO A 173 -3.02 -6.44 10.02
CA PRO A 173 -3.49 -7.72 9.58
C PRO A 173 -4.67 -7.28 8.74
N ILE A 174 -4.42 -7.08 7.44
CA ILE A 174 -5.47 -6.96 6.45
C ILE A 174 -6.38 -8.08 6.84
N LEU A 175 -7.58 -7.70 7.27
CA LEU A 175 -8.56 -8.58 7.86
C LEU A 175 -9.08 -9.45 6.73
N PHE A 176 -8.19 -10.28 6.19
CA PHE A 176 -8.52 -11.48 5.48
C PHE A 176 -9.40 -12.23 6.45
N LYS A 177 -10.64 -12.53 6.03
CA LYS A 177 -11.69 -13.12 6.85
C LYS A 177 -11.03 -14.06 7.86
N SER A 178 -10.89 -13.58 9.09
CA SER A 178 -10.32 -14.41 10.14
C SER A 178 -11.25 -15.60 10.24
N CYS A 179 -10.68 -16.79 10.35
CA CYS A 179 -11.46 -18.02 10.45
C CYS A 179 -12.56 -17.78 11.50
N PRO A 180 -13.85 -18.02 11.17
CA PRO A 180 -14.93 -17.74 12.10
C PRO A 180 -14.61 -18.36 13.46
N VAL A 181 -14.78 -17.59 14.54
CA VAL A 181 -14.50 -18.12 15.88
C VAL A 181 -15.51 -19.24 16.16
N PRO A 182 -15.06 -20.42 16.62
CA PRO A 182 -15.97 -21.48 17.03
C PRO A 182 -16.96 -20.95 18.08
N THR A 183 -18.21 -21.40 18.02
CA THR A 183 -19.20 -21.02 19.02
C THR A 183 -18.76 -21.58 20.39
N ALA A 184 -18.83 -20.76 21.46
CA ALA A 184 -18.46 -21.18 22.81
C ALA A 184 -19.29 -22.38 23.34
N LEU A 185 -20.46 -22.63 22.75
CA LEU A 185 -21.35 -23.75 23.04
C LEU A 185 -20.90 -25.07 22.39
N PHE A 186 -20.01 -25.02 21.41
CA PHE A 186 -19.47 -26.20 20.75
C PHE A 186 -18.28 -26.72 21.56
N THR A 187 -18.53 -27.68 22.44
CA THR A 187 -17.48 -28.38 23.19
C THR A 187 -16.72 -29.37 22.31
N GLY A 188 -17.35 -29.86 21.24
CA GLY A 188 -16.82 -30.89 20.35
C GLY A 188 -16.46 -32.19 21.09
N TRP A 189 -15.98 -33.19 20.35
CA TRP A 189 -15.34 -34.36 20.94
C TRP A 189 -13.82 -34.16 20.84
N THR A 190 -13.16 -34.09 22.00
CA THR A 190 -11.72 -33.77 22.12
C THR A 190 -10.82 -34.77 21.39
N THR A 191 -11.24 -36.03 21.32
CA THR A 191 -10.53 -37.13 20.64
C THR A 191 -10.43 -36.91 19.13
N GLU A 192 -11.51 -36.47 18.50
CA GLU A 192 -11.61 -36.23 17.06
C GLU A 192 -10.86 -34.97 16.67
N ILE A 193 -10.94 -33.92 17.49
CA ILE A 193 -10.19 -32.68 17.30
C ILE A 193 -8.69 -32.97 17.31
N GLN A 194 -8.22 -33.76 18.29
CA GLN A 194 -6.82 -34.18 18.37
C GLN A 194 -6.42 -35.10 17.23
N ALA A 195 -7.27 -36.08 16.86
CA ALA A 195 -6.99 -37.00 15.77
C ALA A 195 -6.89 -36.30 14.40
N ILE A 196 -7.79 -35.35 14.11
CA ILE A 196 -7.76 -34.56 12.87
C ILE A 196 -6.56 -33.60 12.90
N GLY A 197 -6.35 -32.91 14.03
CA GLY A 197 -5.21 -32.03 14.24
C GLY A 197 -3.89 -32.73 13.95
N ASN A 198 -3.60 -33.83 14.66
CA ASN A 198 -2.37 -34.60 14.49
C ASN A 198 -2.20 -35.09 13.05
N ARG A 199 -3.26 -35.58 12.39
CA ARG A 199 -3.14 -36.04 10.99
C ARG A 199 -2.83 -34.91 9.99
N LEU A 200 -3.33 -33.70 10.21
CA LEU A 200 -3.04 -32.54 9.37
C LEU A 200 -1.65 -31.95 9.69
N VAL A 201 -1.23 -32.06 10.94
CA VAL A 201 -0.05 -31.40 11.49
C VAL A 201 1.21 -32.26 11.44
N ASP A 202 1.10 -33.59 11.61
CA ASP A 202 2.23 -34.53 11.56
C ASP A 202 3.00 -34.44 10.24
N GLY A 203 2.34 -33.99 9.16
CA GLY A 203 2.97 -33.74 7.86
C GLY A 203 3.81 -32.46 7.80
N ILE A 204 3.60 -31.49 8.71
CA ILE A 204 4.43 -30.28 8.82
C ILE A 204 5.80 -30.63 9.41
N GLU A 205 5.85 -31.54 10.39
CA GLU A 205 7.10 -31.93 11.06
C GLU A 205 7.94 -32.93 10.25
N LYS A 206 7.31 -33.70 9.36
CA LYS A 206 7.98 -34.75 8.54
C LYS A 206 8.34 -34.30 7.11
N GLN A 207 8.35 -32.99 6.85
CA GLN A 207 8.65 -32.38 5.53
C GLN A 207 10.06 -32.68 4.96
N ASN A 208 10.86 -33.53 5.62
CA ASN A 208 12.13 -34.07 5.10
C ASN A 208 11.96 -35.36 4.27
N ASP A 209 10.79 -36.00 4.26
CA ASP A 209 10.53 -37.16 3.40
C ASP A 209 9.93 -36.71 2.06
N LYS A 210 10.65 -36.97 0.97
CA LYS A 210 10.42 -36.48 -0.41
C LYS A 210 9.10 -36.93 -1.07
N ASN A 211 8.17 -37.52 -0.32
CA ASN A 211 6.97 -38.18 -0.86
C ASN A 211 5.63 -37.79 -0.20
N GLU A 212 5.59 -36.82 0.72
CA GLU A 212 4.30 -36.40 1.29
C GLU A 212 3.65 -35.27 0.47
N GLY A 213 2.70 -35.64 -0.40
CA GLY A 213 1.84 -34.70 -1.11
C GLY A 213 0.86 -33.95 -0.19
N GLN A 214 0.11 -33.01 -0.78
CA GLN A 214 -0.90 -32.22 -0.08
C GLN A 214 -1.90 -33.11 0.68
N LYS A 215 -2.03 -32.90 1.99
CA LYS A 215 -3.00 -33.63 2.83
C LYS A 215 -4.39 -33.00 2.67
N ILE A 216 -5.41 -33.83 2.48
CA ILE A 216 -6.81 -33.40 2.33
C ILE A 216 -7.64 -34.13 3.39
N CYS A 217 -8.41 -33.38 4.17
CA CYS A 217 -9.37 -33.92 5.14
C CYS A 217 -10.79 -33.54 4.72
N ILE A 218 -11.68 -34.52 4.64
CA ILE A 218 -13.08 -34.32 4.25
C ILE A 218 -13.95 -34.58 5.48
N LEU A 219 -14.67 -33.55 5.93
CA LEU A 219 -15.67 -33.67 6.99
C LEU A 219 -17.05 -33.82 6.35
N TYR A 220 -17.72 -34.95 6.60
CA TYR A 220 -19.04 -35.25 6.05
C TYR A 220 -19.99 -35.72 7.16
N GLY A 221 -21.30 -35.58 6.91
CA GLY A 221 -22.34 -35.86 7.91
C GLY A 221 -23.58 -35.01 7.71
N LEU A 222 -24.63 -35.32 8.48
CA LEU A 222 -25.94 -34.65 8.41
C LEU A 222 -25.84 -33.12 8.58
N GLY A 223 -26.82 -32.41 8.02
CA GLY A 223 -26.97 -30.97 8.25
C GLY A 223 -27.12 -30.67 9.74
N GLY A 224 -26.47 -29.62 10.23
CA GLY A 224 -26.51 -29.26 11.65
C GLY A 224 -25.63 -30.11 12.59
N ALA A 225 -24.96 -31.16 12.11
CA ALA A 225 -24.09 -32.01 12.92
C ALA A 225 -22.80 -31.32 13.43
N GLY A 226 -22.61 -30.03 13.16
CA GLY A 226 -21.46 -29.26 13.64
C GLY A 226 -20.16 -29.46 12.84
N LYS A 227 -20.22 -29.89 11.57
CA LYS A 227 -19.02 -30.10 10.72
C LYS A 227 -18.13 -28.87 10.62
N SER A 228 -18.72 -27.72 10.27
CA SER A 228 -17.98 -26.46 10.17
C SER A 228 -17.43 -26.06 11.54
N GLN A 229 -18.20 -26.25 12.62
CA GLN A 229 -17.72 -26.00 13.99
C GLN A 229 -16.55 -26.90 14.39
N LEU A 230 -16.56 -28.18 13.99
CA LEU A 230 -15.44 -29.10 14.20
C LEU A 230 -14.18 -28.64 13.46
N ALA A 231 -14.30 -28.22 12.20
CA ALA A 231 -13.19 -27.67 11.43
C ALA A 231 -12.57 -26.44 12.12
N LEU A 232 -13.42 -25.49 12.51
CA LEU A 232 -12.99 -24.27 13.21
C LEU A 232 -12.32 -24.59 14.55
N LYS A 233 -12.82 -25.58 15.30
CA LYS A 233 -12.24 -25.99 16.58
C LYS A 233 -10.88 -26.66 16.44
N VAL A 234 -10.68 -27.44 15.37
CA VAL A 234 -9.36 -28.02 15.02
C VAL A 234 -8.36 -26.91 14.68
N ILE A 235 -8.78 -25.90 13.93
CA ILE A 235 -7.94 -24.76 13.56
C ILE A 235 -7.56 -23.95 14.79
N GLU A 236 -8.51 -23.68 15.69
CA GLU A 236 -8.27 -22.98 16.94
C GLU A 236 -7.23 -23.70 17.81
N HIS A 237 -7.35 -25.03 17.95
CA HIS A 237 -6.41 -25.83 18.75
C HIS A 237 -5.00 -25.93 18.17
N ASN A 238 -4.85 -25.76 16.85
CA ASN A 238 -3.57 -25.88 16.16
C ASN A 238 -3.14 -24.56 15.50
N ARG A 239 -3.67 -23.42 15.97
CA ARG A 239 -3.55 -22.14 15.27
C ARG A 239 -2.10 -21.67 15.15
N ASP A 240 -1.30 -21.93 16.16
CA ASP A 240 0.13 -21.64 16.26
C ASP A 240 0.99 -22.42 15.23
N ARG A 241 0.45 -23.52 14.70
CA ARG A 241 1.16 -24.40 13.76
C ARG A 241 1.04 -23.97 12.30
N TRP A 242 0.15 -23.03 12.00
CA TRP A 242 -0.12 -22.56 10.65
C TRP A 242 0.22 -21.07 10.52
N VAL A 243 1.07 -20.73 9.55
CA VAL A 243 1.38 -19.33 9.24
C VAL A 243 0.22 -18.70 8.45
N HIS A 244 -0.41 -19.47 7.57
CA HIS A 244 -1.54 -19.01 6.76
C HIS A 244 -2.74 -19.94 6.93
N VAL A 245 -3.88 -19.39 7.32
CA VAL A 245 -5.18 -20.08 7.33
C VAL A 245 -6.14 -19.29 6.46
N ILE A 246 -6.63 -19.90 5.39
CA ILE A 246 -7.49 -19.25 4.41
C ILE A 246 -8.85 -19.93 4.44
N TYR A 247 -9.87 -19.21 4.93
CA TYR A 247 -11.26 -19.66 4.88
C TYR A 247 -11.88 -19.29 3.55
N ILE A 248 -12.40 -20.28 2.82
CA ILE A 248 -12.94 -20.15 1.47
C ILE A 248 -14.41 -20.53 1.51
N ASP A 249 -15.26 -19.59 1.15
CA ASP A 249 -16.66 -19.86 0.82
C ASP A 249 -16.70 -20.59 -0.52
N ALA A 250 -17.00 -21.89 -0.44
CA ALA A 250 -16.97 -22.83 -1.54
C ALA A 250 -18.33 -22.99 -2.22
N ALA A 251 -19.31 -22.14 -1.91
CA ALA A 251 -20.66 -22.22 -2.49
C ALA A 251 -20.68 -22.00 -4.01
N SER A 252 -19.68 -21.34 -4.59
CA SER A 252 -19.50 -21.23 -6.04
C SER A 252 -18.05 -20.99 -6.44
N SER A 253 -17.69 -21.31 -7.69
CA SER A 253 -16.36 -21.01 -8.25
C SER A 253 -16.00 -19.52 -8.18
N VAL A 254 -16.98 -18.64 -8.37
CA VAL A 254 -16.79 -17.18 -8.29
C VAL A 254 -16.40 -16.73 -6.88
N LEU A 255 -17.00 -17.33 -5.83
CA LEU A 255 -16.67 -17.02 -4.43
C LEU A 255 -15.30 -17.57 -4.02
N ILE A 256 -14.94 -18.74 -4.53
CA ILE A 256 -13.60 -19.33 -4.35
C ILE A 256 -12.54 -18.41 -4.97
N GLU A 257 -12.71 -18.05 -6.25
CA GLU A 257 -11.79 -17.15 -6.94
C GLU A 257 -11.74 -15.76 -6.31
N GLY A 258 -12.89 -15.23 -5.86
CA GLY A 258 -12.97 -13.96 -5.16
C GLY A 258 -12.15 -13.98 -3.87
N THR A 259 -12.34 -15.00 -3.03
CA THR A 259 -11.62 -15.14 -1.76
C THR A 259 -10.11 -15.29 -1.96
N LEU A 260 -9.69 -16.11 -2.93
CA LEU A 260 -8.27 -16.26 -3.27
C LEU A 260 -7.67 -14.97 -3.85
N ARG A 261 -8.44 -14.21 -4.63
CA ARG A 261 -8.01 -12.91 -5.18
C ARG A 261 -7.85 -11.87 -4.08
N ASP A 262 -8.76 -11.84 -3.11
CA ASP A 262 -8.67 -10.96 -1.96
C ASP A 262 -7.44 -11.30 -1.10
N PHE A 263 -7.07 -12.58 -1.01
CA PHE A 263 -5.83 -13.00 -0.36
C PHE A 263 -4.60 -12.49 -1.10
N ALA A 264 -4.56 -12.61 -2.43
CA ALA A 264 -3.45 -12.12 -3.25
C ALA A 264 -3.24 -10.62 -3.03
N ARG A 265 -4.33 -9.85 -3.01
CA ARG A 265 -4.29 -8.41 -2.76
C ARG A 265 -3.83 -8.10 -1.34
N ALA A 266 -4.35 -8.84 -0.36
CA ALA A 266 -3.98 -8.68 1.04
C ALA A 266 -2.49 -8.96 1.28
N LYS A 267 -1.90 -9.91 0.56
CA LYS A 267 -0.47 -10.23 0.65
C LYS A 267 0.40 -9.47 -0.36
N CYS A 268 -0.18 -8.53 -1.11
CA CYS A 268 0.49 -7.79 -2.18
C CYS A 268 1.17 -8.70 -3.22
N LEU A 269 0.60 -9.89 -3.47
CA LEU A 269 1.10 -10.89 -4.42
C LEU A 269 0.63 -10.62 -5.84
N GLY A 270 -0.48 -9.89 -6.01
CA GLY A 270 -1.07 -9.57 -7.31
C GLY A 270 -2.57 -9.32 -7.24
N SER A 271 -3.20 -9.20 -8.41
CA SER A 271 -4.60 -8.79 -8.56
C SER A 271 -5.57 -9.93 -8.94
N THR A 272 -5.04 -11.14 -9.18
CA THR A 272 -5.81 -12.33 -9.60
C THR A 272 -5.63 -13.49 -8.61
N TYR A 273 -6.56 -14.45 -8.62
CA TYR A 273 -6.50 -15.63 -7.75
C TYR A 273 -5.30 -16.54 -8.05
N THR A 274 -4.79 -16.53 -9.29
CA THR A 274 -3.64 -17.35 -9.72
C THR A 274 -2.37 -16.99 -8.97
N HIS A 275 -2.20 -15.72 -8.57
CA HIS A 275 -1.06 -15.29 -7.76
C HIS A 275 -1.07 -15.94 -6.37
N THR A 276 -2.25 -16.14 -5.77
CA THR A 276 -2.38 -16.89 -4.51
C THR A 276 -1.98 -18.35 -4.70
N LEU A 277 -2.42 -19.00 -5.79
CA LEU A 277 -2.06 -20.39 -6.07
C LEU A 277 -0.55 -20.55 -6.28
N GLN A 278 0.08 -19.65 -7.04
CA GLN A 278 1.52 -19.64 -7.25
C GLN A 278 2.29 -19.42 -5.94
N PHE A 279 1.80 -18.51 -5.08
CA PHE A 279 2.37 -18.30 -3.75
C PHE A 279 2.28 -19.56 -2.87
N LEU A 280 1.11 -20.22 -2.82
CA LEU A 280 0.94 -21.44 -2.04
C LEU A 280 1.79 -22.61 -2.55
N GLN A 281 2.08 -22.65 -3.85
CA GLN A 281 3.01 -23.61 -4.45
C GLN A 281 4.48 -23.31 -4.13
N ALA A 282 4.85 -22.03 -4.04
CA ALA A 282 6.24 -21.61 -3.83
C ALA A 282 6.63 -21.51 -2.35
N THR A 283 5.67 -21.23 -1.47
CA THR A 283 5.95 -21.01 -0.05
C THR A 283 6.34 -22.29 0.67
N ARG A 284 7.29 -22.16 1.61
CA ARG A 284 7.65 -23.22 2.56
C ARG A 284 6.92 -23.07 3.90
N ASP A 285 6.21 -21.95 4.09
CA ASP A 285 5.47 -21.70 5.31
C ASP A 285 4.26 -22.65 5.37
N PRO A 286 3.95 -23.23 6.55
CA PRO A 286 2.79 -24.09 6.69
C PRO A 286 1.50 -23.30 6.47
N TRP A 287 0.67 -23.78 5.55
CA TRP A 287 -0.60 -23.17 5.19
C TRP A 287 -1.76 -24.17 5.21
N LEU A 288 -2.96 -23.68 5.49
CA LEU A 288 -4.20 -24.45 5.53
C LEU A 288 -5.30 -23.73 4.73
N LEU A 289 -5.96 -24.46 3.84
CA LEU A 289 -7.16 -24.02 3.14
C LEU A 289 -8.39 -24.71 3.75
N VAL A 290 -9.42 -23.94 4.07
CA VAL A 290 -10.68 -24.44 4.62
C VAL A 290 -11.77 -24.12 3.61
N PHE A 291 -12.40 -25.16 3.07
CA PHE A 291 -13.53 -25.03 2.16
C PHE A 291 -14.81 -25.37 2.93
N ASP A 292 -15.74 -24.42 2.99
CA ASP A 292 -17.09 -24.56 3.55
C ASP A 292 -18.12 -24.05 2.54
#